data_AF-A0A3A9AC89-F1
#
_entry.id   AF-A0A3A9AC89-F1
#
_cell.length_a   1.000
_cell.length_b   1.000
_cell.length_c   1.000
_cell.angle_alpha   90.00
_cell.angle_beta   90.00
_cell.angle_gamma   90.00
#
_symmetry.space_group_name_H-M   'P 1'
#
loop_
_entity.id
_entity.type
_entity.pdbx_description
1 polymer ?
#
loop_
_entity_poly.entity_id
_entity_poly.type
_entity_poly.pdbx_seq_one_letter_code
_entity_poly.pdbx_strand_id
1 'polypeptide(L)'
;MKILPERSILDNKYKTVIRPLEMGDSIRTAQQEIDMLADTPQILRYSDIEFKGSFIVSNGNPILSEDENAVVVTIDNINNKEFVIDENLEISLEIDATKVADGLLDSTMLTTKQLYAQAQIILFETKVKNRIKELLEIARSNVNDFEVVTEETL
;
A
#
# COMPACT_ATOMS: atom_id res chain seq x y z
N MET A 1 4.27 8.79 9.58
CA MET A 1 3.71 9.23 8.30
C MET A 1 2.30 8.68 8.19
N LYS A 2 1.31 9.53 7.90
CA LYS A 2 -0.06 9.08 7.62
C LYS A 2 -0.32 9.09 6.13
N ILE A 3 -0.88 7.99 5.64
CA ILE A 3 -1.19 7.79 4.22
C ILE A 3 -2.67 7.51 4.05
N LEU A 4 -3.32 8.37 3.26
CA LEU A 4 -4.70 8.20 2.84
C LEU A 4 -4.75 8.15 1.31
N PRO A 5 -5.07 6.99 0.71
CA PRO A 5 -5.21 6.89 -0.73
C PRO A 5 -6.33 7.75 -1.28
N GLU A 6 -6.09 8.38 -2.43
CA GLU A 6 -7.07 9.12 -3.19
C GLU A 6 -7.54 8.28 -4.37
N ARG A 7 -8.84 7.99 -4.40
CA ARG A 7 -9.45 7.13 -5.42
C ARG A 7 -10.30 7.94 -6.37
N SER A 8 -10.28 7.57 -7.64
CA SER A 8 -11.17 8.14 -8.67
C SER A 8 -11.61 7.08 -9.67
N ILE A 9 -12.76 7.31 -10.28
CA ILE A 9 -13.33 6.42 -11.31
C ILE A 9 -13.76 7.30 -12.48
N LEU A 10 -13.26 6.99 -13.67
CA LEU A 10 -13.64 7.66 -14.92
C LEU A 10 -13.66 6.63 -16.05
N ASP A 11 -14.76 6.51 -16.78
CA ASP A 11 -14.90 5.61 -17.94
C ASP A 11 -14.45 4.15 -17.68
N ASN A 12 -14.91 3.55 -16.57
CA ASN A 12 -14.51 2.21 -16.08
C ASN A 12 -13.03 2.05 -15.72
N LYS A 13 -12.28 3.15 -15.65
CA LYS A 13 -10.90 3.16 -15.13
C LYS A 13 -10.93 3.55 -13.67
N TYR A 14 -10.45 2.64 -12.85
CA TYR A 14 -10.31 2.80 -11.42
C TYR A 14 -8.88 3.21 -11.13
N LYS A 15 -8.70 4.36 -10.49
CA LYS A 15 -7.38 4.91 -10.19
C LYS A 15 -7.23 5.13 -8.69
N THR A 16 -6.04 4.86 -8.19
CA THR A 16 -5.61 5.24 -6.84
C THR A 16 -4.29 5.99 -6.89
N VAL A 17 -4.15 6.97 -6.00
CA VAL A 17 -2.92 7.72 -5.74
C VAL A 17 -2.62 7.64 -4.25
N ILE A 18 -1.43 7.18 -3.90
CA ILE A 18 -0.93 7.01 -2.55
C ILE A 18 0.16 8.05 -2.35
N ARG A 19 -0.09 8.97 -1.43
CA ARG A 19 0.86 10.03 -1.03
C ARG A 19 0.77 10.29 0.47
N PRO A 20 1.83 10.86 1.09
CA PRO A 20 1.76 11.34 2.46
C PRO A 20 0.67 12.40 2.60
N LEU A 21 -0.23 12.21 3.57
CA LEU A 21 -1.17 13.24 4.00
C LEU A 21 -0.50 14.17 5.01
N GLU A 22 0.27 13.59 5.93
CA GLU A 22 1.07 14.28 6.93
C GLU A 22 2.31 13.44 7.25
N MET A 23 3.40 14.16 7.51
CA MET A 23 4.60 13.60 8.12
C MET A 23 4.42 13.62 9.65
N GLY A 24 5.12 12.72 10.33
CA GLY A 24 5.02 12.47 11.77
C GLY A 24 4.05 11.34 12.13
N ASP A 25 3.97 11.07 13.43
CA ASP A 25 2.99 10.18 14.05
C ASP A 25 2.60 10.72 15.43
N SER A 26 1.94 9.93 16.28
CA SER A 26 1.54 10.36 17.62
C SER A 26 2.71 10.59 18.58
N ILE A 27 3.93 10.20 18.20
CA ILE A 27 5.14 10.26 19.03
C ILE A 27 6.16 11.24 18.42
N ARG A 28 6.28 11.27 17.08
CA ARG A 28 7.27 12.07 16.35
C ARG A 28 6.60 13.21 15.58
N THR A 29 7.24 14.37 15.61
CA THR A 29 6.87 15.51 14.76
C THR A 29 7.15 15.23 13.28
N ALA A 30 6.56 16.03 12.40
CA ALA A 30 6.82 16.00 10.97
C ALA A 30 8.32 16.15 10.64
N GLN A 31 9.00 17.11 11.26
CA GLN A 31 10.42 17.35 11.01
C GLN A 31 11.30 16.18 11.46
N GLN A 32 11.04 15.62 12.65
CA GLN A 32 11.78 14.45 13.13
C GLN A 32 11.64 13.25 12.19
N GLU A 33 10.48 13.05 11.58
CA GLU A 33 10.30 11.96 10.60
C GLU A 33 11.02 12.24 9.28
N ILE A 34 11.02 13.48 8.81
CA ILE A 34 11.77 13.89 7.60
C ILE A 34 13.27 13.69 7.81
N ASP A 35 13.81 14.20 8.93
CA ASP A 35 15.23 14.08 9.25
C ASP A 35 15.65 12.60 9.37
N MET A 36 14.84 11.80 10.07
CA MET A 36 15.04 10.35 10.17
C MET A 36 15.09 9.66 8.80
N LEU A 37 14.19 10.02 7.87
CA LEU A 37 14.17 9.43 6.53
C LEU A 37 15.34 9.91 5.67
N ALA A 38 15.85 11.12 5.91
CA ALA A 38 17.08 11.61 5.27
C ALA A 38 18.32 10.85 5.77
N ASP A 39 18.39 10.58 7.08
CA ASP A 39 19.50 9.85 7.70
C ASP A 39 19.45 8.34 7.44
N THR A 40 18.25 7.78 7.27
CA THR A 40 18.02 6.34 7.03
C THR A 40 17.14 6.09 5.80
N PRO A 41 17.59 6.43 4.58
CA PRO A 41 16.77 6.37 3.38
C PRO A 41 16.17 4.99 3.12
N GLN A 42 14.87 4.95 2.86
CA GLN A 42 14.15 3.73 2.52
C GLN A 42 13.67 3.75 1.07
N ILE A 43 13.73 2.60 0.41
CA ILE A 43 13.28 2.43 -0.97
C ILE A 43 12.20 1.35 -0.99
N LEU A 44 11.02 1.71 -1.47
CA LEU A 44 9.97 0.75 -1.80
C LEU A 44 10.18 0.25 -3.21
N ARG A 45 10.29 -1.07 -3.38
CA ARG A 45 10.32 -1.74 -4.68
C ARG A 45 9.11 -2.62 -4.82
N TYR A 46 8.47 -2.59 -5.98
CA TYR A 46 7.35 -3.50 -6.25
C TYR A 46 7.77 -4.96 -6.32
N SER A 47 9.03 -5.25 -6.69
CA SER A 47 9.59 -6.60 -6.64
C SER A 47 9.55 -7.22 -5.24
N ASP A 48 9.51 -6.39 -4.20
CA ASP A 48 9.52 -6.84 -2.81
C ASP A 48 8.09 -7.03 -2.25
N ILE A 49 7.07 -6.87 -3.10
CA ILE A 49 5.66 -6.90 -2.72
C ILE A 49 4.94 -8.01 -3.49
N GLU A 50 4.37 -8.97 -2.75
CA GLU A 50 3.43 -9.93 -3.34
C GLU A 50 2.02 -9.31 -3.42
N PHE A 51 1.62 -8.94 -4.64
CA PHE A 51 0.28 -8.44 -4.94
C PHE A 51 -0.72 -9.58 -5.10
N LYS A 52 -1.01 -10.25 -3.99
CA LYS A 52 -2.03 -11.30 -3.86
C LYS A 52 -2.82 -11.13 -2.57
N GLY A 53 -4.13 -11.30 -2.65
CA GLY A 53 -5.01 -11.24 -1.49
C GLY A 53 -6.38 -11.84 -1.76
N SER A 54 -7.09 -12.21 -0.70
CA SER A 54 -8.41 -12.84 -0.76
C SER A 54 -9.51 -11.82 -0.45
N PHE A 55 -10.59 -11.84 -1.22
CA PHE A 55 -11.65 -10.85 -1.16
C PHE A 55 -13.04 -11.49 -1.08
N ILE A 56 -13.92 -10.87 -0.29
CA ILE A 56 -15.37 -11.07 -0.36
C ILE A 56 -16.03 -9.78 -0.79
N VAL A 57 -17.31 -9.84 -1.16
CA VAL A 57 -18.12 -8.63 -1.37
C VAL A 57 -19.01 -8.41 -0.16
N SER A 58 -18.84 -7.26 0.49
CA SER A 58 -19.66 -6.82 1.62
C SER A 58 -20.25 -5.45 1.32
N ASN A 59 -21.57 -5.31 1.51
CA ASN A 59 -22.30 -4.09 1.17
C ASN A 59 -22.03 -3.59 -0.26
N GLY A 60 -21.92 -4.53 -1.22
CA GLY A 60 -21.66 -4.24 -2.63
C GLY A 60 -20.22 -3.83 -2.95
N ASN A 61 -19.30 -3.85 -1.99
CA ASN A 61 -17.90 -3.47 -2.18
C ASN A 61 -16.96 -4.65 -1.88
N PRO A 62 -15.91 -4.86 -2.68
CA PRO A 62 -14.87 -5.83 -2.34
C PRO A 62 -14.14 -5.41 -1.05
N ILE A 63 -13.94 -6.35 -0.14
CA ILE A 63 -13.13 -6.17 1.06
C ILE A 63 -12.18 -7.35 1.24
N LEU A 64 -10.99 -7.10 1.77
CA LEU A 64 -10.06 -8.17 2.14
C LEU A 64 -10.68 -9.04 3.23
N SER A 65 -10.57 -10.36 3.06
CA SER A 65 -11.13 -11.32 4.01
C SER A 65 -10.38 -12.66 3.94
N GLU A 66 -10.33 -13.34 5.08
CA GLU A 66 -9.82 -14.70 5.22
C GLU A 66 -10.95 -15.75 5.23
N ASP A 67 -12.18 -15.36 4.91
CA ASP A 67 -13.32 -16.26 4.77
C ASP A 67 -13.02 -17.39 3.76
N GLU A 68 -13.53 -18.59 4.02
CA GLU A 68 -13.37 -19.75 3.14
C GLU A 68 -13.97 -19.52 1.74
N ASN A 69 -14.98 -18.65 1.64
CA ASN A 69 -15.63 -18.26 0.37
C ASN A 69 -14.94 -17.08 -0.32
N ALA A 70 -13.81 -16.60 0.22
CA ALA A 70 -13.09 -15.49 -0.36
C ALA A 70 -12.39 -15.89 -1.68
N VAL A 71 -12.35 -14.93 -2.60
CA VAL A 71 -11.81 -15.10 -3.95
C VAL A 71 -10.44 -14.46 -4.02
N VAL A 72 -9.46 -15.22 -4.52
CA VAL A 72 -8.09 -14.75 -4.66
C VAL A 72 -7.99 -13.79 -5.83
N VAL A 73 -7.42 -12.61 -5.56
CA VAL A 73 -7.14 -11.56 -6.53
C VAL A 73 -5.64 -11.36 -6.60
N THR A 74 -5.10 -11.22 -7.81
CA THR A 74 -3.69 -10.96 -8.08
C THR A 74 -3.50 -9.75 -8.99
N ILE A 75 -2.29 -9.19 -8.98
CA ILE A 75 -1.81 -8.19 -9.94
C ILE A 75 -0.48 -8.71 -10.52
N ASP A 76 -0.57 -9.56 -11.55
CA ASP A 76 0.59 -10.31 -12.03
C ASP A 76 1.51 -9.51 -12.98
N ASN A 77 1.00 -8.46 -13.63
CA ASN A 77 1.72 -7.71 -14.67
C ASN A 77 2.06 -6.28 -14.23
N ILE A 78 2.53 -6.10 -13.00
CA ILE A 78 2.99 -4.80 -12.54
C ILE A 78 4.48 -4.62 -12.88
N ASN A 79 4.80 -3.55 -13.63
CA ASN A 79 6.19 -3.20 -13.91
C ASN A 79 6.90 -2.91 -12.59
N ASN A 80 8.11 -3.47 -12.40
CA ASN A 80 8.89 -3.15 -11.22
C ASN A 80 9.22 -1.66 -11.22
N LYS A 81 8.81 -0.97 -10.16
CA LYS A 81 9.07 0.45 -9.91
C LYS A 81 9.66 0.59 -8.52
N GLU A 82 10.53 1.59 -8.39
CA GLU A 82 11.16 1.94 -7.13
C GLU A 82 10.78 3.36 -6.73
N PHE A 83 10.57 3.58 -5.44
CA PHE A 83 10.17 4.86 -4.88
C PHE A 83 10.96 5.12 -3.60
N VAL A 84 11.53 6.32 -3.49
CA VAL A 84 12.11 6.80 -2.24
C VAL A 84 10.97 7.14 -1.30
N ILE A 85 11.07 6.72 -0.04
CA ILE A 85 10.10 7.06 1.00
C ILE A 85 10.49 8.40 1.62
N ASP A 86 9.85 9.47 1.16
CA ASP A 86 10.03 10.84 1.63
C ASP A 86 8.71 11.63 1.57
N GLU A 87 8.75 12.95 1.80
CA GLU A 87 7.59 13.83 1.72
C GLU A 87 7.02 14.02 0.30
N ASN A 88 7.79 13.69 -0.73
CA ASN A 88 7.44 13.81 -2.14
C ASN A 88 6.92 12.48 -2.73
N LEU A 89 6.77 11.45 -1.89
CA LEU A 89 6.28 10.14 -2.30
C LEU A 89 4.92 10.24 -3.01
N GLU A 90 4.89 9.82 -4.27
CA GLU A 90 3.66 9.69 -5.04
C GLU A 90 3.66 8.37 -5.82
N ILE A 91 2.74 7.48 -5.45
CA ILE A 91 2.58 6.16 -6.07
C ILE A 91 1.17 6.06 -6.64
N SER A 92 1.03 5.73 -7.92
CA SER A 92 -0.30 5.58 -8.55
C SER A 92 -0.46 4.27 -9.31
N LEU A 93 -1.69 3.75 -9.31
CA LEU A 93 -2.13 2.63 -10.14
C LEU A 93 -3.48 2.99 -10.80
N GLU A 94 -3.62 2.61 -12.07
CA GLU A 94 -4.88 2.67 -12.80
C GLU A 94 -5.20 1.29 -13.38
N ILE A 95 -6.43 0.82 -13.16
CA ILE A 95 -6.96 -0.44 -13.68
C ILE A 95 -8.18 -0.14 -14.54
N ASP A 96 -8.14 -0.56 -15.80
CA ASP A 96 -9.27 -0.49 -16.72
C ASP A 96 -10.12 -1.75 -16.58
N ALA A 97 -11.30 -1.63 -16.00
CA ALA A 97 -12.19 -2.78 -15.77
C ALA A 97 -12.59 -3.46 -17.08
N THR A 98 -12.63 -2.74 -18.21
CA THR A 98 -12.99 -3.35 -19.50
C THR A 98 -11.96 -4.37 -19.98
N LYS A 99 -10.70 -4.24 -19.51
CA LYS A 99 -9.58 -5.13 -19.83
C LYS A 99 -9.45 -6.33 -18.90
N VAL A 100 -10.26 -6.40 -17.83
CA VAL A 100 -10.29 -7.58 -16.96
C VAL A 100 -10.84 -8.76 -17.76
N ALA A 101 -10.13 -9.89 -17.71
CA ALA A 101 -10.53 -11.12 -18.38
C ALA A 101 -11.71 -11.77 -17.64
N ASP A 102 -12.68 -12.29 -18.40
CA ASP A 102 -13.88 -12.92 -17.82
C ASP A 102 -13.54 -14.16 -16.97
N GLY A 103 -12.45 -14.85 -17.29
CA GLY A 103 -11.97 -16.01 -16.53
C GLY A 103 -11.43 -15.69 -15.12
N LEU A 104 -11.26 -14.42 -14.78
CA LEU A 104 -10.89 -13.98 -13.43
C LEU A 104 -12.11 -13.75 -12.52
N LEU A 105 -13.31 -13.70 -13.10
CA LEU A 105 -14.54 -13.49 -12.36
C LEU A 105 -15.01 -14.82 -11.76
N ASP A 106 -15.48 -14.78 -10.53
CA ASP A 106 -16.16 -15.92 -9.92
C ASP A 106 -17.69 -15.75 -10.02
N SER A 107 -18.42 -16.75 -9.53
CA SER A 107 -19.89 -16.80 -9.65
C SER A 107 -20.66 -16.21 -8.47
N THR A 108 -20.02 -15.85 -7.36
CA THR A 108 -20.67 -15.47 -6.10
C THR A 108 -20.22 -14.12 -5.53
N MET A 109 -18.92 -13.79 -5.57
CA MET A 109 -18.36 -12.59 -4.95
C MET A 109 -18.00 -11.53 -5.99
N LEU A 110 -16.88 -11.69 -6.69
CA LEU A 110 -16.36 -10.82 -7.75
C LEU A 110 -16.95 -11.17 -9.12
N THR A 111 -18.28 -11.10 -9.19
CA THR A 111 -19.08 -11.49 -10.36
C THR A 111 -19.00 -10.53 -11.55
N THR A 112 -18.40 -9.35 -11.36
CA THR A 112 -18.28 -8.32 -12.40
C THR A 112 -16.86 -7.81 -12.50
N LYS A 113 -16.49 -7.36 -13.70
CA LYS A 113 -15.17 -6.74 -13.95
C LYS A 113 -14.92 -5.51 -13.07
N GLN A 114 -15.98 -4.76 -12.77
CA GLN A 114 -15.92 -3.59 -11.89
C GLN A 114 -15.57 -3.99 -10.45
N LEU A 115 -16.17 -5.06 -9.92
CA LEU A 115 -15.83 -5.57 -8.60
C LEU A 115 -14.39 -6.08 -8.57
N TYR A 116 -13.96 -6.80 -9.61
CA TYR A 116 -12.58 -7.29 -9.68
C TYR A 116 -11.56 -6.14 -9.77
N ALA A 117 -11.81 -5.13 -10.60
CA ALA A 117 -10.96 -3.95 -10.72
C ALA A 117 -10.87 -3.17 -9.39
N GLN A 118 -11.98 -3.02 -8.67
CA GLN A 118 -11.99 -2.43 -7.34
C GLN A 118 -11.16 -3.25 -6.34
N ALA A 119 -11.29 -4.58 -6.36
CA ALA A 119 -10.49 -5.46 -5.51
C ALA A 119 -8.99 -5.31 -5.80
N GLN A 120 -8.59 -5.20 -7.07
CA GLN A 120 -7.20 -4.93 -7.44
C GLN A 120 -6.69 -3.59 -6.91
N ILE A 121 -7.49 -2.52 -6.98
CA ILE A 121 -7.12 -1.23 -6.39
C ILE A 121 -6.93 -1.33 -4.87
N ILE A 122 -7.85 -2.00 -4.16
CA ILE A 122 -7.77 -2.19 -2.71
C ILE A 122 -6.57 -3.06 -2.33
N LEU A 123 -6.29 -4.11 -3.12
CA LEU A 123 -5.13 -4.98 -2.94
C LEU A 123 -3.84 -4.18 -3.06
N PHE A 124 -3.71 -3.41 -4.13
CA PHE A 124 -2.55 -2.56 -4.36
C PHE A 124 -2.32 -1.58 -3.21
N GLU A 125 -3.37 -0.84 -2.82
CA GLU A 125 -3.28 0.12 -1.72
C GLU A 125 -2.87 -0.54 -0.40
N THR A 126 -3.47 -1.67 -0.07
CA THR A 126 -3.16 -2.39 1.17
C THR A 126 -1.70 -2.81 1.20
N LYS A 127 -1.24 -3.45 0.12
CA LYS A 127 0.12 -3.99 0.04
C LYS A 127 1.18 -2.89 0.03
N VAL A 128 0.97 -1.83 -0.75
CA VAL A 128 1.88 -0.68 -0.76
C VAL A 128 1.91 0.02 0.60
N LYS A 129 0.75 0.27 1.22
CA LYS A 129 0.71 0.89 2.56
C LYS A 129 1.40 0.05 3.62
N ASN A 130 1.20 -1.27 3.60
CA ASN A 130 1.89 -2.16 4.55
C ASN A 130 3.40 -2.12 4.33
N ARG A 131 3.86 -2.17 3.08
CA ARG A 131 5.28 -2.06 2.78
C ARG A 131 5.89 -0.73 3.23
N ILE A 132 5.18 0.39 3.04
CA ILE A 132 5.64 1.70 3.54
C ILE A 132 5.74 1.69 5.06
N LYS A 133 4.77 1.12 5.78
CA LYS A 133 4.82 1.01 7.24
C LYS A 133 6.03 0.21 7.71
N GLU A 134 6.30 -0.95 7.10
CA GLU A 134 7.48 -1.76 7.41
C GLU A 134 8.78 -0.98 7.21
N LEU A 135 8.91 -0.26 6.09
CA LEU A 135 10.08 0.56 5.80
C LEU A 135 10.24 1.71 6.81
N LEU A 136 9.14 2.36 7.20
CA LEU A 136 9.16 3.38 8.25
C LEU A 136 9.59 2.80 9.60
N GLU A 137 9.12 1.60 9.96
CA GLU A 137 9.55 0.91 11.19
C GLU A 137 11.06 0.61 11.19
N ILE A 138 11.61 0.17 10.05
CA ILE A 138 13.06 -0.04 9.87
C ILE A 138 13.85 1.27 10.05
N ALA A 139 13.41 2.35 9.40
CA ALA A 139 14.05 3.66 9.56
C ALA A 139 14.05 4.12 11.02
N ARG A 140 12.91 3.95 11.71
CA ARG A 140 12.72 4.34 13.11
C ARG A 140 13.56 3.51 14.08
N SER A 141 13.75 2.21 13.82
CA SER A 141 14.60 1.37 14.67
C SER A 141 16.05 1.79 14.59
N ASN A 142 16.54 2.12 13.39
CA ASN A 142 17.93 2.52 13.17
C ASN A 142 18.32 3.82 13.91
N VAL A 143 17.39 4.78 14.01
CA VAL A 143 17.63 6.02 14.77
C VAL A 143 17.57 5.77 16.28
N ASN A 144 16.60 4.98 16.74
CA ASN A 144 16.48 4.63 18.16
C ASN A 144 17.73 3.92 18.69
N ASP A 145 18.36 3.05 17.90
CA ASP A 145 19.57 2.31 18.30
C ASP A 145 20.82 3.21 18.42
N PHE A 146 20.83 4.39 17.76
CA PHE A 146 21.95 5.33 17.83
C PHE A 146 21.86 6.28 19.05
N GLU A 147 20.64 6.63 19.48
CA GLU A 147 20.42 7.57 20.60
C GLU A 147 20.50 6.91 21.99
N VAL A 148 20.69 5.59 22.09
CA VAL A 148 20.91 4.91 23.39
C VAL A 148 22.31 5.22 23.91
N VAL A 149 22.45 6.31 24.66
CA VAL A 149 23.62 6.54 25.50
C VAL A 149 23.45 5.67 26.75
N THR A 150 24.06 4.49 26.77
CA THR A 150 24.29 3.81 28.06
C THR A 150 25.28 4.66 28.85
N GLU A 151 24.81 5.33 29.90
CA GLU A 151 25.71 5.89 30.91
C GLU A 151 26.55 4.75 31.50
N GLU A 152 27.78 4.57 31.00
CA GLU A 152 28.80 3.82 31.72
C GLU A 152 29.13 4.61 32.99
N THR A 153 28.50 4.19 34.09
CA THR A 153 28.92 4.60 35.42
C THR A 153 30.25 3.89 35.70
N LEU A 154 31.34 4.65 35.59
CA LEU A 154 32.70 4.25 36.01
C LEU A 154 32.76 3.92 37.51
#